data_AF-A0AAW9IG49-F1
#
_entry.id   AF-A0AAW9IG49-F1
#
_cell.length_a   1.000
_cell.length_b   1.000
_cell.length_c   1.000
_cell.angle_alpha   90.00
_cell.angle_beta   90.00
_cell.angle_gamma   90.00
#
_symmetry.space_group_name_H-M   'P 1'
#
loop_
_entity.id
_entity.type
_entity.pdbx_description
1 polymer ?
#
loop_
_entity_poly.entity_id
_entity_poly.type
_entity_poly.pdbx_seq_one_letter_code
_entity_poly.pdbx_strand_id
1 'polypeptide(L)'
;MNFLKIAGEDIKSIFKNRFIRVSIIAIIIVPLLYSLLYLYAFWDPYAKLSDVNVAVVNKDEGTILDGDKVNYGNDIEEELRGNNEIGWVITSEEDAKEGLE
;
A
#
# COMPACT_ATOMS: atom_id res chain seq x y z
N MET A 1 -50.36 -4.36 7.65
CA MET A 1 -49.58 -4.02 8.87
C MET A 1 -48.91 -5.24 9.53
N ASN A 2 -48.74 -6.37 8.82
CA ASN A 2 -48.18 -7.61 9.41
C ASN A 2 -46.67 -7.77 9.23
N PHE A 3 -46.04 -7.01 8.33
CA PHE A 3 -44.61 -7.15 8.02
C PHE A 3 -43.71 -6.87 9.23
N LEU A 4 -43.93 -5.75 9.93
CA LEU A 4 -43.14 -5.37 11.10
C LEU A 4 -43.29 -6.36 12.26
N LYS A 5 -44.47 -6.98 12.40
CA LYS A 5 -44.73 -7.98 13.42
C LYS A 5 -43.97 -9.28 13.13
N ILE A 6 -44.01 -9.74 11.87
CA ILE A 6 -43.27 -10.93 11.41
C ILE A 6 -41.76 -10.71 11.57
N ALA A 7 -41.25 -9.55 11.12
CA ALA A 7 -39.84 -9.21 11.29
C ALA A 7 -39.39 -9.20 12.76
N GLY A 8 -40.24 -8.72 13.68
CA GLY A 8 -39.96 -8.77 15.11
C GLY A 8 -39.94 -10.19 15.69
N GLU A 9 -40.82 -11.08 15.22
CA GLU A 9 -40.84 -12.49 15.61
C GLU A 9 -39.61 -13.25 15.09
N ASP A 10 -39.18 -12.95 13.86
CA ASP A 10 -37.97 -13.51 13.26
C ASP A 10 -36.71 -13.07 14.03
N ILE A 11 -36.58 -11.78 14.36
CA ILE A 11 -35.48 -11.27 15.20
C ILE A 11 -35.44 -12.01 16.54
N LYS A 12 -36.60 -12.19 17.18
CA LYS A 12 -36.68 -12.92 18.46
C LYS A 12 -36.28 -14.40 18.33
N SER A 13 -36.63 -15.03 17.21
CA SER A 13 -36.25 -16.41 16.88
C SER A 13 -34.74 -16.56 16.72
N ILE A 14 -34.07 -15.58 16.08
CA ILE A 14 -32.61 -15.54 15.93
C ILE A 14 -31.91 -15.59 17.28
N PHE A 15 -32.37 -14.83 18.28
CA PHE A 15 -31.74 -14.84 19.61
C PHE A 15 -32.07 -16.08 20.44
N LYS A 16 -33.22 -16.71 20.20
CA LYS A 16 -33.70 -17.89 20.97
C LYS A 16 -33.12 -19.20 20.45
N ASN A 17 -32.87 -19.33 19.14
CA ASN A 17 -32.37 -20.56 18.53
C ASN A 17 -30.85 -20.49 18.30
N ARG A 18 -30.11 -21.37 18.98
CA ARG A 18 -28.64 -21.44 18.87
C ARG A 18 -28.17 -21.70 17.43
N PHE A 19 -28.86 -22.56 16.67
CA PHE A 19 -28.45 -22.89 15.31
C PHE A 19 -28.60 -21.69 14.37
N ILE A 20 -29.78 -21.04 14.38
CA ILE A 20 -30.04 -19.85 13.56
C ILE A 20 -29.03 -18.73 13.89
N ARG A 21 -28.75 -18.53 15.18
CA ARG A 21 -27.76 -17.55 15.64
C ARG A 21 -26.36 -17.81 15.08
N VAL A 22 -25.89 -19.05 15.13
CA VAL A 22 -24.56 -19.43 14.61
C VAL A 22 -24.51 -19.27 13.10
N SER A 23 -25.56 -19.65 12.37
CA SER A 23 -25.63 -19.47 10.91
C SER A 23 -25.54 -18.00 10.51
N ILE A 24 -26.26 -17.11 11.20
CA ILE A 24 -26.21 -15.66 10.92
C ILE A 24 -24.82 -15.09 11.23
N ILE A 25 -24.21 -15.49 12.35
CA ILE A 25 -22.85 -15.08 12.68
C ILE A 25 -21.87 -15.52 11.58
N ALA A 26 -21.98 -16.77 11.11
CA ALA A 26 -21.13 -17.27 10.03
C ALA A 26 -21.31 -16.46 8.73
N ILE A 27 -22.54 -16.13 8.36
CA ILE A 27 -22.85 -15.30 7.18
C ILE A 27 -22.25 -13.89 7.33
N ILE A 28 -22.31 -13.29 8.52
CA ILE A 28 -21.74 -11.95 8.80
C ILE A 28 -20.20 -11.98 8.81
N ILE A 29 -19.58 -13.07 9.26
CA ILE A 29 -18.13 -13.21 9.32
C ILE A 29 -17.51 -13.15 7.91
N VAL A 30 -18.15 -13.71 6.88
CA VAL A 30 -17.62 -13.73 5.51
C VAL A 30 -17.32 -12.32 4.97
N PRO A 31 -18.27 -11.37 4.92
CA PRO A 31 -17.99 -10.01 4.46
C PRO A 31 -17.06 -9.26 5.44
N LEU A 32 -17.15 -9.48 6.75
CA LEU A 32 -16.25 -8.84 7.70
C LEU A 32 -14.79 -9.25 7.52
N LEU A 33 -14.53 -10.54 7.27
CA LEU A 33 -13.18 -11.03 6.99
C LEU A 33 -12.66 -10.43 5.69
N TYR A 34 -13.48 -10.37 4.64
CA TYR A 34 -13.09 -9.73 3.39
C TYR A 34 -12.73 -8.25 3.61
N SER A 35 -13.60 -7.49 4.28
CA SER A 35 -13.35 -6.08 4.59
C SER A 35 -12.11 -5.89 5.47
N LEU A 36 -11.87 -6.78 6.44
CA LEU A 36 -10.69 -6.73 7.31
C LEU A 36 -9.39 -6.99 6.53
N LEU A 37 -9.35 -8.02 5.68
CA LEU A 37 -8.19 -8.34 4.85
C LEU A 37 -7.92 -7.24 3.84
N TYR A 38 -8.98 -6.70 3.23
CA TYR A 38 -8.86 -5.57 2.32
C TYR A 38 -8.30 -4.35 3.04
N LEU A 39 -8.88 -3.97 4.17
CA LEU A 39 -8.38 -2.84 4.96
C LEU A 39 -6.93 -3.08 5.35
N TYR A 40 -6.56 -4.26 5.85
CA TYR A 40 -5.19 -4.58 6.21
C TYR A 40 -4.22 -4.45 5.03
N ALA A 41 -4.60 -4.91 3.84
CA ALA A 41 -3.76 -4.82 2.64
C ALA A 41 -3.62 -3.39 2.10
N PHE A 42 -4.64 -2.55 2.27
CA PHE A 42 -4.71 -1.20 1.69
C PHE A 42 -4.61 -0.06 2.72
N TRP A 43 -4.46 -0.37 4.01
CA TRP A 43 -4.35 0.63 5.08
C TRP A 43 -3.10 1.48 4.92
N ASP A 44 -2.00 0.84 4.56
CA ASP A 44 -0.74 1.49 4.26
C ASP A 44 -0.02 0.72 3.13
N PRO A 45 -0.36 1.00 1.87
CA PRO A 45 0.27 0.36 0.73
C PRO A 45 1.73 0.80 0.55
N TYR A 46 2.17 1.84 1.26
CA TYR A 46 3.48 2.45 1.12
C TYR A 46 4.46 2.07 2.23
N ALA A 47 3.98 1.44 3.32
CA ALA A 47 4.79 0.98 4.46
C ALA A 47 6.03 0.15 4.09
N LYS A 48 6.04 -0.45 2.89
CA LYS A 48 7.12 -1.30 2.38
C LYS A 48 7.78 -0.76 1.11
N LEU A 49 7.55 0.50 0.74
CA LEU A 49 8.24 1.10 -0.40
C LEU A 49 9.77 1.14 -0.21
N SER A 50 10.25 1.16 1.04
CA SER A 50 11.67 1.01 1.36
C SER A 50 12.27 -0.32 0.88
N ASP A 51 11.45 -1.36 0.74
CA ASP A 51 11.87 -2.68 0.24
C ASP A 51 11.87 -2.74 -1.30
N VAL A 52 11.31 -1.72 -1.97
CA VAL A 52 11.27 -1.62 -3.43
C VAL A 52 12.53 -0.89 -3.89
N ASN A 53 13.46 -1.64 -4.45
CA ASN A 53 14.71 -1.08 -4.97
C ASN A 53 14.47 -0.35 -6.28
N VAL A 54 14.69 0.96 -6.30
CA VAL A 54 14.58 1.80 -7.48
C VAL A 54 15.98 2.25 -7.90
N ALA A 55 16.46 1.69 -9.01
CA ALA A 55 17.74 2.06 -9.59
C ALA A 55 17.68 3.44 -10.25
N VAL A 56 18.60 4.32 -9.87
CA VAL A 56 18.73 5.67 -10.45
C VAL A 56 20.13 5.81 -11.04
N VAL A 57 20.18 6.16 -12.33
CA VAL A 57 21.43 6.41 -13.07
C VAL A 57 21.48 7.90 -13.38
N ASN A 58 22.42 8.60 -12.75
CA ASN A 58 22.68 10.00 -13.04
C ASN A 58 23.62 10.12 -14.25
N LYS A 59 23.20 10.88 -15.27
CA LYS A 59 23.97 11.20 -16.48
C LYS A 59 24.26 12.69 -16.62
N ASP A 60 24.00 13.47 -15.58
CA ASP A 60 24.31 14.89 -15.55
C ASP A 60 25.80 15.08 -15.22
N GLU A 61 26.56 15.50 -16.23
CA GLU A 61 27.98 15.87 -16.09
C GLU A 61 28.18 17.26 -15.45
N GLY A 62 27.08 17.99 -15.26
CA GLY A 62 27.08 19.38 -14.80
C GLY A 62 27.52 20.36 -15.89
N THR A 63 27.44 21.65 -15.58
CA THR A 63 27.86 22.73 -16.47
C THR A 63 28.34 23.95 -15.68
N ILE A 64 28.82 24.97 -16.39
CA ILE A 64 29.06 26.29 -15.81
C ILE A 64 27.85 27.17 -16.13
N LEU A 65 27.23 27.70 -15.09
CA LEU A 65 26.12 28.64 -15.19
C LEU A 65 26.49 29.89 -14.39
N ASP A 66 26.42 31.06 -15.02
CA ASP A 66 26.73 32.36 -14.40
C ASP A 66 28.10 32.44 -13.70
N GLY A 67 29.07 31.65 -14.17
CA GLY A 67 30.43 31.59 -13.63
C GLY A 67 30.63 30.53 -12.54
N ASP A 68 29.55 29.93 -12.05
CA ASP A 68 29.58 28.88 -11.04
C ASP A 68 29.42 27.50 -11.68
N LYS A 69 30.09 26.49 -11.10
CA LYS A 69 29.93 25.09 -11.50
C LYS A 69 28.65 24.57 -10.86
N VAL A 70 27.70 24.12 -11.69
CA VAL A 70 26.41 23.57 -11.26
C VAL A 70 26.27 22.11 -11.72
N ASN A 71 25.68 21.25 -10.90
CA ASN A 71 25.29 19.88 -11.28
C ASN A 71 24.02 19.52 -10.52
N TYR A 72 22.89 19.66 -11.20
CA TYR A 72 21.58 19.43 -10.58
C TYR A 72 21.26 17.95 -10.42
N GLY A 73 21.85 17.07 -11.25
CA GLY A 73 21.72 15.63 -11.08
C GLY A 73 22.29 15.17 -9.74
N ASN A 74 23.43 15.71 -9.33
CA ASN A 74 24.03 15.41 -8.02
C ASN A 74 23.18 15.94 -6.86
N ASP A 75 22.63 17.15 -7.00
CA ASP A 75 21.73 17.71 -5.99
C ASP A 75 20.50 16.81 -5.78
N ILE A 76 19.89 16.33 -6.89
CA ILE A 76 18.78 15.37 -6.84
C ILE A 76 19.21 14.04 -6.23
N GLU A 77 20.39 13.53 -6.60
CA GLU A 77 20.94 12.30 -6.03
C GLU A 77 21.06 12.39 -4.51
N GLU A 78 21.55 13.53 -3.99
CA GLU A 78 21.68 13.78 -2.56
C GLU A 78 20.31 13.82 -1.85
N GLU A 79 19.31 14.48 -2.44
CA GLU A 79 17.94 14.49 -1.91
C GLU A 79 17.33 13.07 -1.87
N LEU A 80 17.53 12.27 -2.92
CA LEU A 80 17.04 10.89 -2.98
C LEU A 80 17.73 10.00 -1.95
N ARG A 81 19.04 10.14 -1.77
CA ARG A 81 19.79 9.40 -0.73
C ARG A 81 19.33 9.75 0.69
N GLY A 82 18.84 10.98 0.90
CA GLY A 82 18.27 11.42 2.17
C GLY A 82 16.85 10.90 2.45
N ASN A 83 16.15 10.40 1.42
CA ASN A 83 14.78 9.91 1.54
C ASN A 83 14.77 8.38 1.76
N ASN A 84 14.32 7.94 2.95
CA ASN A 84 14.23 6.52 3.30
C ASN A 84 12.83 5.90 3.04
N GLU A 85 11.90 6.63 2.44
CA GLU A 85 10.56 6.14 2.13
C GLU A 85 10.59 5.13 0.96
N ILE A 86 11.59 5.23 0.09
CA ILE A 86 11.80 4.37 -1.08
C ILE A 86 13.22 3.80 -1.02
N GLY A 87 13.40 2.56 -1.48
CA GLY A 87 14.72 1.92 -1.60
C GLY A 87 15.53 2.48 -2.76
N TRP A 88 15.95 3.75 -2.70
CA TRP A 88 16.75 4.35 -3.77
C TRP A 88 18.14 3.70 -3.87
N VAL A 89 18.48 3.24 -5.08
CA VAL A 89 19.77 2.65 -5.40
C VAL A 89 20.41 3.48 -6.51
N ILE A 90 21.29 4.39 -6.13
CA ILE A 90 22.09 5.13 -7.13
C ILE A 90 23.16 4.17 -7.67
N THR A 91 23.19 4.00 -8.98
CA THR A 91 24.01 2.97 -9.61
C THR A 91 24.52 3.39 -11.00
N SER A 92 25.42 2.61 -11.59
CA SER A 92 25.91 2.84 -12.94
C SER A 92 24.90 2.38 -14.01
N GLU A 93 25.03 2.86 -15.24
CA GLU A 93 24.19 2.40 -16.35
C GLU A 93 24.37 0.89 -16.63
N GLU A 94 25.58 0.36 -16.43
CA GLU A 94 25.89 -1.06 -16.63
C GLU A 94 25.18 -1.91 -15.56
N ASP A 95 25.36 -1.57 -14.29
CA ASP A 95 24.71 -2.26 -13.16
C ASP A 95 23.17 -2.16 -13.25
N ALA A 96 22.64 -1.01 -13.66
CA ALA A 96 21.21 -0.84 -13.87
C ALA A 96 20.66 -1.72 -15.00
N LYS A 97 21.44 -1.96 -16.06
CA LYS A 97 21.05 -2.86 -17.15
C LYS A 97 21.13 -4.32 -16.72
N GLU A 98 22.18 -4.72 -16.00
CA GLU A 98 22.31 -6.06 -15.45
C GLU A 98 21.13 -6.39 -14.52
N GLY A 99 20.69 -5.44 -13.68
CA GLY A 99 19.54 -5.62 -12.80
C GLY A 99 18.17 -5.77 -13.51
N LEU A 100 18.09 -5.57 -14.82
CA LEU A 100 16.88 -5.75 -15.63
C LEU A 100 16.84 -7.08 -16.40
N GLU A 101 17.95 -7.81 -16.49
CA GLU A 101 18.05 -9.13 -17.12
C GLU A 101 17.61 -10.26 -16.17
#